data_AF-A5GJQ1-F1
#
_entry.id   AF-A5GJQ1-F1
#
_cell.length_a   1.000
_cell.length_b   1.000
_cell.length_c   1.000
_cell.angle_alpha   90.00
_cell.angle_beta   90.00
_cell.angle_gamma   90.00
#
_symmetry.space_group_name_H-M   'P 1'
#
loop_
_entity.id
_entity.type
_entity.pdbx_description
1 polymer ?
#
loop_
_entity_poly.entity_id
_entity_poly.type
_entity_poly.pdbx_seq_one_letter_code
_entity_poly.pdbx_strand_id
1 'polypeptide(L)'
;MSNSMTPWSQELEDDLGSLLKDWLKSQGRTQADLRRSLRASSTRMPALLEVLQRAYSLGGMPSVAARLCAIEAEWADGQPSDSFGDTVNAASDAADPFGQLDLLLQEIRDDRAS
;
A
#
# COMPACT_ATOMS: atom_id res chain seq x y z
N MET A 1 -33.02 9.00 3.52
CA MET A 1 -31.91 8.01 3.48
C MET A 1 -30.79 8.55 4.36
N SER A 2 -30.54 7.92 5.51
CA SER A 2 -29.48 8.34 6.43
C SER A 2 -28.13 8.03 5.79
N ASN A 3 -27.49 9.04 5.21
CA ASN A 3 -26.13 8.93 4.72
C ASN A 3 -25.21 8.95 5.95
N SER A 4 -24.99 7.79 6.56
CA SER A 4 -23.98 7.64 7.61
C SER A 4 -22.61 7.87 6.99
N MET A 5 -22.21 9.13 6.84
CA MET A 5 -20.83 9.50 6.53
C MET A 5 -20.02 9.10 7.75
N THR A 6 -19.47 7.89 7.75
CA THR A 6 -18.51 7.45 8.76
C THR A 6 -17.36 8.45 8.75
N PRO A 7 -17.19 9.31 9.75
CA PRO A 7 -16.14 10.31 9.71
C PRO A 7 -14.79 9.60 9.56
N TRP A 8 -13.87 10.20 8.80
CA TRP A 8 -12.51 9.69 8.74
C TRP A 8 -11.94 9.65 10.17
N SER A 9 -11.63 8.46 10.66
CA SER A 9 -11.33 8.18 12.07
C SER A 9 -10.11 7.28 12.17
N GLN A 10 -9.43 7.27 13.32
CA GLN A 10 -8.25 6.43 13.54
C GLN A 10 -8.55 4.94 13.31
N GLU A 11 -9.70 4.45 13.78
CA GLU A 11 -10.15 3.07 13.54
C GLU A 11 -10.28 2.74 12.04
N LEU A 12 -10.83 3.67 11.25
CA LEU A 12 -10.92 3.52 9.80
C LEU A 12 -9.53 3.51 9.15
N GLU A 13 -8.59 4.34 9.62
CA GLU A 13 -7.22 4.34 9.13
C GLU A 13 -6.51 3.02 9.42
N ASP A 14 -6.70 2.44 10.60
CA ASP A 14 -6.11 1.17 11.00
C ASP A 14 -6.72 -0.01 10.21
N ASP A 15 -8.03 0.01 10.01
CA ASP A 15 -8.75 -0.97 9.18
C ASP A 15 -8.31 -0.88 7.71
N LEU A 16 -8.25 0.33 7.14
CA LEU A 16 -7.76 0.54 5.78
C LEU A 16 -6.28 0.16 5.65
N GLY A 17 -5.46 0.49 6.66
CA GLY A 17 -4.05 0.12 6.68
C GLY A 17 -3.85 -1.40 6.67
N SER A 18 -4.70 -2.13 7.38
CA SER A 18 -4.69 -3.60 7.40
C SER A 18 -5.20 -4.19 6.08
N LEU A 19 -6.34 -3.69 5.58
CA LEU A 19 -6.92 -4.07 4.29
C LEU A 19 -5.92 -3.88 3.15
N LEU A 20 -5.25 -2.72 3.09
CA LEU A 20 -4.27 -2.43 2.04
C LEU A 20 -3.08 -3.38 2.10
N LYS A 21 -2.61 -3.75 3.29
CA LYS A 21 -1.52 -4.72 3.42
C LYS A 21 -1.93 -6.08 2.87
N ASP A 22 -3.12 -6.56 3.21
CA ASP A 22 -3.59 -7.87 2.76
C ASP A 22 -3.93 -7.87 1.27
N TRP A 23 -4.48 -6.78 0.75
CA TRP A 23 -4.72 -6.59 -0.68
C TRP A 23 -3.42 -6.53 -1.49
N LEU A 24 -2.40 -5.82 -0.99
CA LEU A 24 -1.08 -5.82 -1.65
C LEU A 24 -0.44 -7.21 -1.65
N LYS A 25 -0.54 -7.94 -0.53
CA LYS A 25 -0.04 -9.31 -0.43
C LYS A 25 -0.76 -10.25 -1.40
N SER A 26 -2.08 -10.16 -1.52
CA SER A 26 -2.85 -11.04 -2.41
C SER A 26 -2.51 -10.85 -3.89
N GLN A 27 -2.03 -9.65 -4.26
CA GLN A 27 -1.60 -9.32 -5.61
C GLN A 27 -0.08 -9.45 -5.83
N GLY A 28 0.68 -9.86 -4.81
CA GLY A 28 2.14 -9.94 -4.87
C GLY A 28 2.84 -8.58 -5.08
N ARG A 29 2.19 -7.49 -4.67
CA ARG A 29 2.66 -6.11 -4.84
C ARG A 29 3.22 -5.55 -3.55
N THR A 30 4.00 -4.47 -3.67
CA THR A 30 4.63 -3.78 -2.53
C THR A 30 3.99 -2.41 -2.25
N GLN A 31 4.24 -1.84 -1.07
CA GLN A 31 3.86 -0.46 -0.77
C GLN A 31 4.51 0.57 -1.71
N ALA A 32 5.64 0.23 -2.33
CA ALA A 32 6.26 1.08 -3.35
C ALA A 32 5.43 1.15 -4.63
N ASP A 33 4.80 0.04 -5.02
CA ASP A 33 3.90 -0.02 -6.16
C ASP A 33 2.63 0.80 -5.89
N LEU A 34 2.03 0.61 -4.70
CA LEU A 34 0.90 1.42 -4.27
C LEU A 34 1.24 2.91 -4.23
N ARG A 35 2.43 3.29 -3.75
CA ARG A 35 2.90 4.68 -3.78
C ARG A 35 2.95 5.22 -5.20
N ARG A 36 3.47 4.45 -6.17
CA ARG A 36 3.59 4.88 -7.58
C ARG A 36 2.20 5.15 -8.18
N SER A 37 1.25 4.23 -8.02
CA SER A 37 -0.10 4.40 -8.56
C SER A 37 -0.92 5.46 -7.83
N LEU A 38 -0.77 5.60 -6.51
CA LEU A 38 -1.37 6.72 -5.76
C LEU A 38 -0.68 8.06 -6.00
N ARG A 39 0.54 8.06 -6.56
CA ARG A 39 1.46 9.21 -6.63
C ARG A 39 1.72 9.84 -5.25
N ALA A 40 1.81 9.00 -4.23
CA ALA A 40 2.06 9.44 -2.86
C ALA A 40 3.51 9.89 -2.65
N SER A 41 3.69 10.80 -1.69
CA SER A 41 5.01 11.35 -1.33
C SER A 41 5.94 10.31 -0.68
N SER A 42 5.38 9.27 -0.04
CA SER A 42 6.15 8.23 0.66
C SER A 42 5.48 6.86 0.57
N THR A 43 6.27 5.79 0.73
CA THR A 43 5.81 4.41 0.85
C THR A 43 5.22 4.10 2.23
N ARG A 44 5.41 4.98 3.21
CA ARG A 44 4.87 4.80 4.57
C ARG A 44 3.35 4.86 4.54
N MET A 45 2.71 3.98 5.33
CA MET A 45 1.25 3.87 5.38
C MET A 45 0.53 5.21 5.63
N PRO A 46 0.97 6.08 6.56
CA PRO A 46 0.32 7.38 6.76
C PRO A 46 0.27 8.25 5.51
N ALA A 47 1.31 8.24 4.68
CA ALA A 47 1.34 9.02 3.44
C ALA A 47 0.45 8.41 2.34
N LEU A 48 0.29 7.08 2.31
CA LEU A 48 -0.64 6.41 1.42
C LEU A 48 -2.09 6.70 1.83
N LEU A 49 -2.37 6.61 3.12
CA LEU A 49 -3.68 6.90 3.72
C LEU A 49 -4.06 8.36 3.53
N GLU A 50 -3.14 9.33 3.61
CA GLU A 50 -3.42 10.74 3.36
C GLU A 50 -3.98 10.99 1.95
N VAL A 51 -3.47 10.27 0.93
CA VAL A 51 -4.00 10.37 -0.44
C VAL A 51 -5.43 9.81 -0.52
N LEU A 52 -5.70 8.72 0.18
CA LEU A 52 -7.03 8.13 0.26
C LEU A 52 -8.00 9.01 1.07
N GLN A 53 -7.52 9.67 2.12
CA GLN A 53 -8.28 10.63 2.92
C GLN A 53 -8.74 11.81 2.06
N ARG A 54 -7.88 12.33 1.18
CA ARG A 54 -8.27 13.38 0.24
C ARG A 54 -9.37 12.93 -0.71
N ALA A 55 -9.31 11.68 -1.20
CA ALA A 55 -10.38 11.10 -2.01
C ALA A 55 -11.67 10.93 -1.18
N TYR A 56 -11.54 10.52 0.09
CA TYR A 56 -12.66 10.42 1.03
C TYR A 56 -13.33 11.78 1.28
N SER A 57 -12.56 12.86 1.44
CA SER A 57 -13.13 14.20 1.61
C SER A 57 -13.90 14.71 0.38
N LEU A 58 -13.58 14.21 -0.81
CA LEU A 58 -14.23 14.61 -2.07
C LEU A 58 -15.54 13.86 -2.34
N GLY A 59 -15.63 12.59 -1.96
CA GLY A 59 -16.79 11.75 -2.31
C GLY A 59 -17.08 10.60 -1.36
N GLY A 60 -16.52 10.64 -0.15
CA GLY A 60 -16.66 9.60 0.87
C GLY A 60 -16.00 8.28 0.49
N MET A 61 -16.41 7.22 1.17
CA MET A 61 -15.90 5.86 0.97
C MET A 61 -16.02 5.36 -0.49
N PRO A 62 -17.11 5.65 -1.24
CA PRO A 62 -17.21 5.26 -2.64
C PRO A 62 -16.08 5.84 -3.51
N SER A 63 -15.62 7.06 -3.22
CA SER A 63 -14.51 7.66 -3.96
C SER A 63 -13.17 6.97 -3.65
N VAL A 64 -12.98 6.49 -2.42
CA VAL A 64 -11.81 5.69 -2.03
C VAL A 64 -11.83 4.35 -2.76
N ALA A 65 -12.95 3.65 -2.74
CA ALA A 65 -13.13 2.38 -3.44
C ALA A 65 -12.90 2.52 -4.94
N ALA A 66 -13.50 3.53 -5.59
CA ALA A 66 -13.30 3.80 -7.01
C ALA A 66 -11.82 4.06 -7.34
N ARG A 67 -11.09 4.76 -6.47
CA ARG A 67 -9.64 5.00 -6.63
C ARG A 67 -8.86 3.69 -6.57
N LEU A 68 -9.16 2.82 -5.61
CA LEU A 68 -8.49 1.51 -5.49
C LEU A 68 -8.82 0.58 -6.66
N CYS A 69 -10.08 0.53 -7.11
CA CYS A 69 -10.48 -0.24 -8.29
C CYS A 69 -9.80 0.26 -9.57
N ALA A 70 -9.63 1.59 -9.72
CA ALA A 70 -8.90 2.14 -10.86
C ALA A 70 -7.41 1.74 -10.85
N ILE A 71 -6.79 1.68 -9.67
CA ILE A 71 -5.41 1.21 -9.51
C ILE A 71 -5.31 -0.28 -9.83
N GLU A 72 -6.27 -1.08 -9.35
CA GLU A 72 -6.34 -2.51 -9.68
C GLU A 72 -6.44 -2.73 -11.20
N ALA A 73 -7.30 -1.96 -11.88
CA ALA A 73 -7.45 -2.02 -13.32
C ALA A 73 -6.15 -1.59 -14.05
N GLU A 74 -5.47 -0.54 -13.57
CA GLU A 74 -4.16 -0.12 -14.10
C GLU A 74 -3.12 -1.24 -13.98
N TRP A 75 -3.10 -1.95 -12.85
CA TRP A 75 -2.18 -3.06 -12.65
C TRP A 75 -2.52 -4.30 -13.48
N ALA A 76 -3.81 -4.53 -13.75
CA ALA A 76 -4.28 -5.61 -14.61
C ALA A 76 -3.97 -5.32 -16.10
N ASP A 77 -4.09 -4.07 -16.54
CA ASP A 77 -3.84 -3.64 -17.93
C ASP A 77 -2.33 -3.51 -18.23
N GLY A 78 -1.55 -3.08 -17.22
CA GLY A 78 -0.09 -2.96 -17.31
C GLY A 78 0.67 -4.28 -17.24
N GLN A 79 -0.01 -5.42 -17.10
CA GLN A 79 0.60 -6.73 -17.29
C GLN A 79 0.59 -7.02 -18.79
N PRO A 80 1.76 -7.06 -19.48
CA PRO A 80 1.77 -7.62 -20.82
C PRO A 80 1.16 -9.02 -20.69
N SER A 81 0.23 -9.35 -21.56
CA SER A 81 -0.27 -10.72 -21.73
C SER A 81 0.88 -11.60 -22.23
N ASP A 82 1.87 -11.87 -21.39
CA ASP A 82 2.81 -12.96 -21.61
C ASP A 82 2.10 -14.25 -21.20
N SER A 83 1.36 -14.72 -22.20
CA SER A 83 1.07 -16.11 -22.46
C SER A 83 2.09 -17.04 -21.81
N PHE A 84 1.59 -18.04 -21.08
CA PHE A 84 2.19 -19.35 -20.85
C PHE A 84 3.60 -19.55 -21.46
N GLY A 85 4.64 -19.38 -20.65
CA GLY A 85 6.01 -19.59 -21.07
C GLY A 85 6.98 -19.61 -19.90
N ASP A 86 7.18 -20.81 -19.35
CA ASP A 86 8.40 -21.33 -18.73
C ASP A 86 9.54 -20.32 -18.45
N THR A 87 9.89 -20.12 -17.18
CA THR A 87 11.22 -20.48 -16.65
C THR A 87 11.38 -20.08 -15.17
N VAL A 88 11.69 -21.10 -14.40
CA VAL A 88 12.26 -21.11 -13.06
C VAL A 88 13.42 -20.10 -12.85
N ASN A 89 13.54 -19.62 -11.60
CA ASN A 89 14.66 -18.86 -11.00
C ASN A 89 14.65 -17.32 -11.10
N ALA A 90 13.94 -16.69 -10.17
CA ALA A 90 14.45 -15.54 -9.43
C ALA A 90 13.91 -15.57 -7.99
N ALA A 91 14.16 -16.66 -7.28
CA ALA A 91 14.14 -16.63 -5.83
C ALA A 91 15.41 -15.89 -5.36
N SER A 92 15.24 -15.04 -4.35
CA SER A 92 16.30 -14.48 -3.49
C SER A 92 16.97 -13.18 -3.94
N ASP A 93 16.22 -12.08 -4.12
CA ASP A 93 16.76 -10.73 -3.79
C ASP A 93 15.69 -9.64 -3.68
N ALA A 94 14.52 -9.95 -3.11
CA ALA A 94 13.64 -8.90 -2.58
C ALA A 94 13.92 -8.82 -1.08
N ALA A 95 15.11 -8.31 -0.73
CA ALA A 95 15.40 -7.88 0.63
C ALA A 95 14.22 -7.03 1.08
N ASP A 96 13.51 -7.51 2.10
CA ASP A 96 12.41 -6.80 2.72
C ASP A 96 12.90 -5.38 3.02
N PRO A 97 12.42 -4.33 2.32
CA PRO A 97 12.97 -2.98 2.45
C PRO A 97 12.70 -2.41 3.85
N PHE A 98 11.86 -3.09 4.65
CA PHE A 98 11.64 -2.78 6.06
C PHE A 98 12.50 -3.63 7.00
N GLY A 99 12.92 -4.83 6.61
CA GLY A 99 13.90 -5.62 7.37
C GLY A 99 15.26 -4.91 7.51
N GLN A 100 15.69 -4.22 6.46
CA GLN A 100 16.91 -3.40 6.51
C GLN A 100 16.75 -2.14 7.38
N LEU A 101 15.52 -1.59 7.44
CA LEU A 101 15.20 -0.46 8.32
C LEU A 101 15.18 -0.88 9.80
N ASP A 102 14.66 -2.08 10.10
CA ASP A 102 14.62 -2.62 11.47
C ASP A 102 16.03 -2.85 12.02
N LEU A 103 16.94 -3.39 11.19
CA LEU A 103 18.37 -3.54 11.52
C LEU A 103 19.06 -2.20 11.80
N LEU A 104 18.79 -1.16 11.00
CA LEU A 104 19.34 0.18 11.22
C LEU A 104 18.76 0.84 12.49
N LEU A 105 17.48 0.61 12.79
CA LEU A 105 16.85 1.10 14.02
C LEU A 105 17.37 0.38 15.27
N GLN A 106 17.70 -0.91 15.14
CA GLN A 106 18.33 -1.70 16.20
C GLN A 106 19.73 -1.16 16.52
N GLU A 107 20.56 -0.91 15.49
CA GLU A 107 21.92 -0.38 15.64
C GLU A 107 21.94 0.99 16.36
N ILE A 108 21.00 1.90 16.01
CA ILE A 108 20.86 3.21 16.67
C ILE A 108 20.46 3.09 18.15
N ARG A 109 19.71 2.04 18.53
CA ARG A 109 19.32 1.81 19.92
C ARG A 109 20.50 1.28 20.75
N ASP A 110 21.30 0.40 20.17
CA ASP A 110 22.47 -0.18 20.84
C ASP A 110 23.58 0.87 21.07
N ASP A 111 23.77 1.80 20.12
CA ASP A 111 24.77 2.88 20.23
C ASP A 111 24.44 3.91 21.33
N ARG A 112 23.17 3.99 21.76
CA ARG A 112 22.70 4.90 22.83
C ARG A 112 22.75 4.28 24.23
N ALA A 113 23.02 2.99 24.34
CA ALA A 113 23.06 2.26 25.60
C ALA A 113 24.49 2.00 26.13
N SER A 114 25.52 2.53 25.45
CA SER A 114 26.94 2.50 25.88
C SER A 114 27.43 3.83 26.43
#